data_AF-A0A4Y8DKQ1-F1
#
_entry.id   AF-A0A4Y8DKQ1-F1
#
_cell.length_a   1.000
_cell.length_b   1.000
_cell.length_c   1.000
_cell.angle_alpha   90.00
_cell.angle_beta   90.00
_cell.angle_gamma   90.00
#
_symmetry.space_group_name_H-M   'P 1'
#
loop_
_entity.id
_entity.type
_entity.pdbx_description
1 polymer ?
#
loop_
_entity_poly.entity_id
_entity_poly.type
_entity_poly.pdbx_seq_one_letter_code
_entity_poly.pdbx_strand_id
1 'polypeptide(L)'
;MQFNSLVLLAGATILSPFVQAQTWTTCNPLNTTCPNDPALGTNHTFVFNTSSTVTDYYNITAGSLTYGDDGAEFTIAKQGQSPTIQSKFFIFFGQVSVIMKAATGVGIVSSIVLESDDLDEIDWEFIGGNTTHAETNYFGKGNTTSYDRAIWYPTPSDPTANFHNYTVDWTAERVQWWIDDKLVRTLAYADAVNGKNFPQTPMTVRLGIWSGGDPKGNSQGTIEWAGGETDFTKVPFTMYVKSAAVQDYSTGSEYEWTDKTGDWQSIKVISGNSTVAETITKNETPTLSLGEKWDNLPKTTKLAVYCGGGAAAAALVSAFLFTFLRQRRNGRLEREAYDQLIEKQQQDAYKGQMELHNKGIGGFDNDSYATRGDDALGGWGSNQGTGYVGPSGSASAMASGSPMVQAGQHVPMSPTMVMRNGEMSPHSAEFPQPQQPMFGGTANGGSYMKM
;
A
#
# COMPACT_ATOMS: atom_id res chain seq x y z
N MET A 1 50.80 -53.32 19.40
CA MET A 1 49.61 -53.75 18.63
C MET A 1 48.81 -52.51 18.30
N GLN A 2 48.32 -52.37 17.07
CA GLN A 2 47.33 -51.33 16.75
C GLN A 2 45.95 -51.79 17.20
N PHE A 3 45.13 -50.87 17.71
CA PHE A 3 43.68 -51.06 17.76
C PHE A 3 43.02 -49.83 17.15
N ASN A 4 42.61 -49.95 15.89
CA ASN A 4 41.67 -49.02 15.30
C ASN A 4 40.30 -49.24 15.97
N SER A 5 39.56 -48.17 16.19
CA SER A 5 38.14 -48.24 16.51
C SER A 5 37.43 -47.06 15.85
N LEU A 6 37.11 -47.22 14.56
CA LEU A 6 36.05 -46.44 13.95
C LEU A 6 34.74 -46.88 14.58
N VAL A 7 34.02 -45.95 15.19
CA VAL A 7 32.57 -46.03 15.38
C VAL A 7 31.99 -44.75 14.80
N LEU A 8 30.90 -44.88 14.05
CA LEU A 8 30.40 -43.84 13.16
C LEU A 8 29.90 -42.61 13.95
N LEU A 9 30.21 -41.41 13.44
CA LEU A 9 29.31 -40.28 13.67
C LEU A 9 28.01 -40.56 12.91
N ALA A 10 26.96 -40.92 13.64
CA ALA A 10 25.60 -40.78 13.14
C ALA A 10 25.28 -39.28 13.11
N GLY A 11 25.42 -38.65 11.94
CA GLY A 11 25.10 -37.24 11.74
C GLY A 11 23.60 -36.98 11.83
N ALA A 12 23.09 -36.90 13.06
CA ALA A 12 21.74 -36.42 13.31
C ALA A 12 21.69 -34.92 12.98
N THR A 13 21.01 -34.58 11.88
CA THR A 13 20.66 -33.19 11.56
C THR A 13 19.64 -32.69 12.58
N ILE A 14 20.12 -32.01 13.63
CA ILE A 14 19.28 -31.45 14.69
C ILE A 14 18.58 -30.18 14.15
N LEU A 15 17.55 -30.37 13.33
CA LEU A 15 16.60 -29.33 12.96
C LEU A 15 15.30 -29.59 13.72
N SER A 16 15.08 -28.81 14.78
CA SER A 16 13.78 -28.74 15.46
C SER A 16 12.76 -28.05 14.54
N PRO A 17 11.50 -28.52 14.48
CA PRO A 17 10.44 -27.87 13.72
C PRO A 17 10.07 -26.45 14.21
N PHE A 18 10.58 -25.99 15.36
CA PHE A 18 10.32 -24.63 15.87
C PHE A 18 11.46 -23.64 15.62
N VAL A 19 12.71 -24.09 15.48
CA VAL A 19 13.79 -23.21 14.97
C VAL A 19 13.46 -22.82 13.52
N GLN A 20 12.94 -23.78 12.74
CA GLN A 20 12.44 -23.55 11.37
C GLN A 20 11.24 -22.60 11.27
N ALA A 21 10.67 -22.10 12.38
CA ALA A 21 9.58 -21.12 12.34
C ALA A 21 10.06 -19.70 12.00
N GLN A 22 11.36 -19.41 12.24
CA GLN A 22 11.98 -18.13 11.92
C GLN A 22 12.97 -18.23 10.77
N THR A 23 13.85 -19.24 10.78
CA THR A 23 14.88 -19.46 9.75
C THR A 23 14.44 -20.47 8.69
N TRP A 24 14.05 -19.96 7.52
CA TRP A 24 13.57 -20.76 6.39
C TRP A 24 13.45 -19.93 5.11
N THR A 25 13.60 -20.61 3.97
CA THR A 25 13.34 -20.09 2.62
C THR A 25 12.24 -20.88 1.92
N THR A 26 11.52 -20.24 0.98
CA THR A 26 10.63 -20.96 0.04
C THR A 26 11.40 -21.54 -1.14
N CYS A 27 12.52 -20.91 -1.52
CA CYS A 27 13.25 -21.20 -2.74
C CYS A 27 14.76 -20.97 -2.54
N ASN A 28 15.55 -22.03 -2.40
CA ASN A 28 16.99 -21.88 -2.20
C ASN A 28 17.74 -21.77 -3.56
N PRO A 29 18.37 -20.62 -3.89
CA PRO A 29 18.93 -20.35 -5.22
C PRO A 29 20.22 -21.15 -5.50
N LEU A 30 20.92 -21.62 -4.47
CA LEU A 30 22.06 -22.56 -4.64
C LEU A 30 21.61 -23.89 -5.27
N ASN A 31 20.33 -24.23 -5.13
CA ASN A 31 19.74 -25.49 -5.57
C ASN A 31 18.87 -25.32 -6.83
N THR A 32 18.01 -24.31 -6.90
CA THR A 32 17.07 -24.05 -8.02
C THR A 32 17.23 -22.65 -8.59
N THR A 33 16.55 -22.32 -9.69
CA THR A 33 16.32 -20.91 -10.06
C THR A 33 15.09 -20.42 -9.30
N CYS A 34 15.18 -19.22 -8.73
CA CYS A 34 14.12 -18.58 -7.94
C CYS A 34 13.57 -17.34 -8.65
N PRO A 35 12.43 -16.78 -8.20
CA PRO A 35 12.01 -15.43 -8.57
C PRO A 35 13.08 -14.40 -8.16
N ASN A 36 12.99 -13.18 -8.70
CA ASN A 36 13.78 -12.07 -8.19
C ASN A 36 13.26 -11.63 -6.81
N ASP A 37 14.16 -11.24 -5.92
CA ASP A 37 13.81 -10.74 -4.60
C ASP A 37 13.39 -9.25 -4.69
N PRO A 38 12.18 -8.86 -4.23
CA PRO A 38 11.77 -7.45 -4.27
C PRO A 38 12.65 -6.60 -3.33
N ALA A 39 13.29 -5.57 -3.87
CA ALA A 39 14.18 -4.70 -3.09
C ALA A 39 13.39 -3.70 -2.23
N LEU A 40 13.99 -3.18 -1.15
CA LEU A 40 13.51 -1.96 -0.51
C LEU A 40 13.90 -0.74 -1.35
N GLY A 41 15.16 -0.69 -1.82
CA GLY A 41 15.67 0.33 -2.74
C GLY A 41 15.67 1.76 -2.20
N THR A 42 15.51 1.93 -0.88
CA THR A 42 15.39 3.22 -0.18
C THR A 42 15.67 3.07 1.32
N ASN A 43 15.60 4.18 2.06
CA ASN A 43 15.70 4.22 3.51
C ASN A 43 14.37 4.66 4.13
N HIS A 44 13.85 3.94 5.12
CA HIS A 44 12.58 4.28 5.79
C HIS A 44 12.54 3.78 7.24
N THR A 45 11.68 4.37 8.07
CA THR A 45 11.46 3.97 9.47
C THR A 45 10.05 3.45 9.67
N PHE A 46 9.92 2.13 9.70
CA PHE A 46 8.66 1.44 9.96
C PHE A 46 8.30 1.58 11.44
N VAL A 47 7.21 2.28 11.76
CA VAL A 47 6.70 2.44 13.13
C VAL A 47 5.53 1.49 13.36
N PHE A 48 5.62 0.64 14.39
CA PHE A 48 4.70 -0.48 14.62
C PHE A 48 3.58 -0.18 15.64
N ASN A 49 3.13 1.08 15.73
CA ASN A 49 2.01 1.47 16.61
C ASN A 49 0.63 1.06 16.07
N THR A 50 0.56 0.57 14.83
CA THR A 50 -0.69 0.25 14.12
C THR A 50 -0.51 -0.95 13.18
N SER A 51 -1.60 -1.64 12.87
CA SER A 51 -1.59 -2.79 11.97
C SER A 51 -1.32 -2.46 10.51
N SER A 52 -1.43 -1.20 10.08
CA SER A 52 -1.16 -0.78 8.70
C SER A 52 0.29 -0.98 8.30
N THR A 53 1.26 -0.61 9.16
CA THR A 53 2.69 -0.81 8.87
C THR A 53 3.02 -2.28 8.60
N VAL A 54 2.43 -3.19 9.38
CA VAL A 54 2.58 -4.63 9.15
C VAL A 54 1.82 -5.06 7.89
N THR A 55 0.56 -4.65 7.73
CA THR A 55 -0.30 -5.04 6.59
C THR A 55 0.26 -4.60 5.25
N ASP A 56 0.89 -3.43 5.17
CA ASP A 56 1.45 -2.87 3.95
C ASP A 56 2.83 -3.46 3.63
N TYR A 57 3.73 -3.55 4.62
CA TYR A 57 5.16 -3.80 4.37
C TYR A 57 5.71 -5.14 4.87
N TYR A 58 4.94 -5.90 5.67
CA TYR A 58 5.35 -7.18 6.26
C TYR A 58 4.31 -8.29 6.01
N ASN A 59 4.75 -9.54 6.11
CA ASN A 59 3.89 -10.72 6.19
C ASN A 59 3.92 -11.25 7.62
N ILE A 60 2.77 -11.55 8.21
CA ILE A 60 2.69 -12.35 9.45
C ILE A 60 2.88 -13.81 9.04
N THR A 61 4.08 -14.35 9.27
CA THR A 61 4.44 -15.73 8.91
C THR A 61 3.94 -16.74 9.93
N ALA A 62 3.84 -16.34 11.20
CA ALA A 62 3.30 -17.15 12.28
C ALA A 62 2.56 -16.29 13.32
N GLY A 63 1.52 -16.87 13.93
CA GLY A 63 0.77 -16.24 15.03
C GLY A 63 -0.07 -15.03 14.60
N SER A 64 -0.08 -14.02 15.47
CA SER A 64 -0.83 -12.76 15.32
C SER A 64 -0.27 -11.71 16.27
N LEU A 65 -0.35 -10.43 15.91
CA LEU A 65 0.14 -9.31 16.72
C LEU A 65 -1.00 -8.47 17.30
N THR A 66 -0.80 -7.95 18.51
CA THR A 66 -1.51 -6.78 19.04
C THR A 66 -0.65 -5.53 18.92
N TYR A 67 -1.23 -4.35 19.13
CA TYR A 67 -0.58 -3.05 18.91
C TYR A 67 -1.01 -2.07 20.00
N GLY A 68 -0.06 -1.28 20.52
CA GLY A 68 -0.33 -0.26 21.54
C GLY A 68 0.76 0.82 21.58
N ASP A 69 0.76 1.62 22.65
CA ASP A 69 1.72 2.73 22.85
C ASP A 69 3.19 2.25 22.90
N ASP A 70 3.40 0.98 23.27
CA ASP A 70 4.71 0.33 23.31
C ASP A 70 5.11 -0.35 21.98
N GLY A 71 4.31 -0.19 20.92
CA GLY A 71 4.55 -0.72 19.57
C GLY A 71 3.74 -2.00 19.26
N ALA A 72 4.32 -2.87 18.43
CA ALA A 72 3.76 -4.18 18.13
C ALA A 72 4.13 -5.20 19.21
N GLU A 73 3.15 -6.01 19.59
CA GLU A 73 3.21 -6.97 20.68
C GLU A 73 3.22 -8.40 20.14
N PHE A 74 4.37 -9.06 20.30
CA PHE A 74 4.61 -10.44 19.90
C PHE A 74 4.37 -11.32 21.15
N THR A 75 3.20 -11.95 21.25
CA THR A 75 2.74 -12.60 22.50
C THR A 75 2.58 -14.13 22.40
N ILE A 76 3.30 -14.86 23.26
CA ILE A 76 3.09 -16.28 23.53
C ILE A 76 2.11 -16.41 24.70
N ALA A 77 0.85 -16.71 24.38
CA ALA A 77 -0.22 -16.95 25.35
C ALA A 77 -0.44 -18.45 25.65
N LYS A 78 0.18 -19.35 24.88
CA LYS A 78 0.17 -20.81 25.08
C LYS A 78 1.33 -21.49 24.35
N GLN A 79 1.64 -22.72 24.74
CA GLN A 79 2.62 -23.59 24.09
C GLN A 79 2.38 -23.72 22.58
N GLY A 80 3.47 -23.77 21.79
CA GLY A 80 3.43 -23.89 20.33
C GLY A 80 3.01 -22.61 19.58
N GLN A 81 2.99 -21.44 20.23
CA GLN A 81 2.90 -20.16 19.55
C GLN A 81 4.30 -19.55 19.33
N SER A 82 4.52 -18.99 18.15
CA SER A 82 5.73 -18.24 17.80
C SER A 82 5.42 -17.03 16.89
N PRO A 83 4.71 -15.99 17.37
CA PRO A 83 4.39 -14.80 16.59
C PRO A 83 5.62 -14.22 15.88
N THR A 84 5.55 -14.13 14.56
CA THR A 84 6.69 -13.72 13.70
C THR A 84 6.17 -12.93 12.49
N ILE A 85 6.92 -11.89 12.13
CA ILE A 85 6.75 -11.14 10.88
C ILE A 85 8.03 -11.13 10.05
N GLN A 86 7.89 -11.06 8.73
CA GLN A 86 8.96 -10.99 7.74
C GLN A 86 8.67 -9.83 6.78
N SER A 87 9.66 -9.02 6.41
CA SER A 87 9.48 -7.94 5.43
C SER A 87 9.06 -8.50 4.07
N LYS A 88 8.20 -7.77 3.34
CA LYS A 88 7.83 -8.07 1.93
C LYS A 88 8.93 -7.66 0.93
N PHE A 89 10.05 -7.20 1.44
CA PHE A 89 11.21 -6.70 0.71
C PHE A 89 12.48 -7.30 1.31
N PHE A 90 13.54 -7.28 0.52
CA PHE A 90 14.90 -7.59 0.90
C PHE A 90 15.75 -6.31 0.84
N ILE A 91 16.83 -6.26 1.61
CA ILE A 91 17.92 -5.29 1.46
C ILE A 91 19.19 -5.99 1.00
N PHE A 92 20.07 -5.31 0.26
CA PHE A 92 21.33 -5.89 -0.22
C PHE A 92 22.52 -5.02 0.18
N PHE A 93 23.13 -5.39 1.31
CA PHE A 93 23.88 -4.49 2.20
C PHE A 93 23.00 -3.34 2.71
N GLY A 94 23.34 -2.78 3.86
CA GLY A 94 22.46 -1.82 4.51
C GLY A 94 22.67 -1.65 5.99
N GLN A 95 21.67 -1.06 6.64
CA GLN A 95 21.62 -0.89 8.08
C GLN A 95 20.20 -1.14 8.60
N VAL A 96 20.09 -1.94 9.66
CA VAL A 96 18.82 -2.28 10.31
C VAL A 96 18.93 -1.93 11.79
N SER A 97 18.11 -0.99 12.25
CA SER A 97 18.07 -0.50 13.64
C SER A 97 16.68 -0.74 14.22
N VAL A 98 16.57 -1.61 15.22
CA VAL A 98 15.30 -2.03 15.83
C VAL A 98 15.21 -1.56 17.27
N ILE A 99 14.19 -0.75 17.58
CA ILE A 99 13.89 -0.33 18.95
C ILE A 99 12.93 -1.35 19.55
N MET A 100 13.43 -2.21 20.42
CA MET A 100 12.65 -3.28 21.06
C MET A 100 12.99 -3.52 22.53
N LYS A 101 12.05 -4.19 23.20
CA LYS A 101 12.13 -4.72 24.56
C LYS A 101 11.78 -6.20 24.48
N ALA A 102 12.70 -7.06 24.90
CA ALA A 102 12.57 -8.51 24.82
C ALA A 102 11.50 -9.04 25.78
N ALA A 103 11.01 -10.25 25.52
CA ALA A 103 10.11 -10.94 26.44
C ALA A 103 10.85 -11.48 27.66
N THR A 104 10.19 -11.48 28.82
CA THR A 104 10.62 -12.22 30.00
C THR A 104 10.28 -13.70 29.88
N GLY A 105 11.01 -14.56 30.61
CA GLY A 105 10.70 -15.98 30.77
C GLY A 105 11.89 -16.91 30.48
N VAL A 106 12.13 -17.88 31.36
CA VAL A 106 13.06 -18.98 31.08
C VAL A 106 12.56 -19.75 29.85
N GLY A 107 13.47 -20.09 28.93
CA GLY A 107 13.12 -20.79 27.69
C GLY A 107 12.46 -19.92 26.61
N ILE A 108 12.12 -18.66 26.91
CA ILE A 108 11.55 -17.72 25.94
C ILE A 108 12.67 -16.99 25.20
N VAL A 109 12.48 -16.85 23.88
CA VAL A 109 13.43 -16.26 22.95
C VAL A 109 12.73 -15.12 22.21
N SER A 110 13.38 -13.96 22.12
CA SER A 110 12.97 -12.84 21.27
C SER A 110 14.07 -12.59 20.24
N SER A 111 13.71 -12.31 18.99
CA SER A 111 14.65 -12.42 17.86
C SER A 111 14.51 -11.26 16.88
N ILE A 112 15.65 -10.72 16.44
CA ILE A 112 15.78 -9.91 15.22
C ILE A 112 16.66 -10.70 14.27
N VAL A 113 16.16 -11.09 13.10
CA VAL A 113 16.93 -11.90 12.14
C VAL A 113 16.88 -11.23 10.77
N LEU A 114 18.04 -10.99 10.17
CA LEU A 114 18.19 -10.77 8.74
C LEU A 114 18.45 -12.14 8.12
N GLU A 115 17.63 -12.60 7.16
CA GLU A 115 17.82 -13.91 6.51
C GLU A 115 17.54 -13.83 4.99
N SER A 116 18.43 -14.45 4.20
CA SER A 116 18.36 -14.57 2.74
C SER A 116 17.64 -15.85 2.28
N ASP A 117 17.32 -15.91 0.97
CA ASP A 117 16.82 -17.16 0.37
C ASP A 117 17.92 -18.25 0.22
N ASP A 118 19.22 -17.92 0.32
CA ASP A 118 20.30 -18.92 0.43
C ASP A 118 20.66 -19.36 1.87
N LEU A 119 20.01 -18.77 2.88
CA LEU A 119 20.29 -18.96 4.32
C LEU A 119 21.66 -18.40 4.76
N ASP A 120 22.08 -17.29 4.16
CA ASP A 120 22.92 -16.30 4.82
C ASP A 120 22.07 -15.55 5.88
N GLU A 121 22.63 -15.30 7.06
CA GLU A 121 21.88 -14.86 8.24
C GLU A 121 22.71 -13.92 9.13
N ILE A 122 22.08 -12.88 9.68
CA ILE A 122 22.63 -12.03 10.77
C ILE A 122 21.55 -11.81 11.81
N ASP A 123 21.82 -12.11 13.07
CA ASP A 123 20.82 -12.08 14.13
C ASP A 123 21.21 -11.27 15.39
N TRP A 124 20.16 -11.02 16.18
CA TRP A 124 20.20 -10.76 17.62
C TRP A 124 19.21 -11.68 18.31
N GLU A 125 19.65 -12.41 19.35
CA GLU A 125 18.81 -13.29 20.15
C GLU A 125 18.79 -12.87 21.63
N PHE A 126 17.60 -12.84 22.22
CA PHE A 126 17.36 -12.44 23.60
C PHE A 126 16.65 -13.54 24.37
N ILE A 127 17.35 -14.16 25.31
CA ILE A 127 16.80 -15.18 26.20
C ILE A 127 16.13 -14.49 27.40
N GLY A 128 14.83 -14.69 27.59
CA GLY A 128 14.01 -14.02 28.61
C GLY A 128 14.34 -14.38 30.07
N GLY A 129 15.26 -15.32 30.29
CA GLY A 129 15.88 -15.61 31.58
C GLY A 129 17.18 -14.82 31.85
N ASN A 130 17.73 -14.12 30.85
CA ASN A 130 18.98 -13.36 30.93
C ASN A 130 18.71 -11.85 30.86
N THR A 131 18.57 -11.23 32.04
CA THR A 131 18.29 -9.80 32.20
C THR A 131 19.53 -8.90 32.05
N THR A 132 20.60 -9.36 31.37
CA THR A 132 21.90 -8.66 31.38
C THR A 132 22.68 -8.66 30.06
N HIS A 133 22.32 -9.52 29.09
CA HIS A 133 23.07 -9.64 27.83
C HIS A 133 22.13 -9.90 26.64
N ALA A 134 22.61 -9.55 25.45
CA ALA A 134 22.09 -9.99 24.17
C ALA A 134 23.07 -10.99 23.52
N GLU A 135 22.58 -12.01 22.82
CA GLU A 135 23.40 -12.82 21.92
C GLU A 135 23.42 -12.17 20.52
N THR A 136 24.54 -12.34 19.83
CA THR A 136 24.68 -12.07 18.40
C THR A 136 25.23 -13.33 17.74
N ASN A 137 24.73 -13.70 16.58
CA ASN A 137 25.22 -14.84 15.81
C ASN A 137 25.15 -14.50 14.30
N TYR A 138 25.59 -15.42 13.44
CA TYR A 138 25.51 -15.27 11.99
C TYR A 138 25.62 -16.63 11.30
N PHE A 139 24.95 -16.81 10.17
CA PHE A 139 25.09 -17.98 9.31
C PHE A 139 25.40 -17.59 7.86
N GLY A 140 25.99 -18.53 7.12
CA GLY A 140 26.25 -18.39 5.70
C GLY A 140 25.89 -19.68 4.99
N LYS A 141 25.10 -19.60 3.91
CA LYS A 141 24.59 -20.73 3.11
C LYS A 141 23.98 -21.87 3.94
N GLY A 142 23.29 -21.54 5.04
CA GLY A 142 22.68 -22.50 5.97
C GLY A 142 23.68 -23.39 6.70
N ASN A 143 24.97 -23.01 6.73
CA ASN A 143 26.03 -23.85 7.26
C ASN A 143 25.97 -23.92 8.79
N THR A 144 25.44 -25.04 9.31
CA THR A 144 25.32 -25.35 10.75
C THR A 144 26.40 -26.31 11.27
N THR A 145 27.53 -26.46 10.57
CA THR A 145 28.60 -27.42 10.95
C THR A 145 29.37 -27.06 12.22
N SER A 146 29.21 -25.83 12.73
CA SER A 146 29.76 -25.37 14.01
C SER A 146 28.81 -24.36 14.67
N TYR A 147 28.80 -24.27 15.99
CA TYR A 147 27.94 -23.37 16.78
C TYR A 147 28.76 -22.35 17.61
N ASP A 148 30.02 -22.13 17.24
CA ASP A 148 30.98 -21.21 17.88
C ASP A 148 30.83 -19.73 17.48
N ARG A 149 29.75 -19.40 16.75
CA ARG A 149 29.51 -18.06 16.17
C ARG A 149 28.61 -17.17 17.04
N ALA A 150 27.90 -17.76 17.99
CA ALA A 150 27.17 -17.08 19.05
C ALA A 150 28.14 -16.34 19.99
N ILE A 151 27.97 -15.03 20.16
CA ILE A 151 28.74 -14.21 21.10
C ILE A 151 27.80 -13.28 21.87
N TRP A 152 27.91 -13.34 23.20
CA TRP A 152 27.09 -12.59 24.14
C TRP A 152 27.73 -11.25 24.54
N TYR A 153 26.92 -10.20 24.60
CA TYR A 153 27.36 -8.85 24.96
C TYR A 153 26.45 -8.22 26.02
N PRO A 154 27.02 -7.55 27.04
CA PRO A 154 26.24 -6.97 28.11
C PRO A 154 25.45 -5.75 27.62
N THR A 155 24.15 -5.72 27.92
CA THR A 155 23.27 -4.60 27.62
C THR A 155 23.42 -3.48 28.66
N PRO A 156 23.16 -2.19 28.31
CA PRO A 156 23.27 -1.08 29.27
C PRO A 156 22.27 -1.15 30.43
N SER A 157 21.13 -1.80 30.22
CA SER A 157 20.15 -2.14 31.26
C SER A 157 19.46 -3.48 30.93
N ASP A 158 18.52 -3.92 31.76
CA ASP A 158 17.75 -5.15 31.54
C ASP A 158 16.95 -5.07 30.22
N PRO A 159 17.24 -5.92 29.21
CA PRO A 159 16.63 -5.84 27.89
C PRO A 159 15.19 -6.37 27.86
N THR A 160 14.74 -7.04 28.93
CA THR A 160 13.36 -7.49 29.11
C THR A 160 12.48 -6.43 29.78
N ALA A 161 13.08 -5.50 30.52
CA ALA A 161 12.40 -4.40 31.18
C ALA A 161 12.46 -3.08 30.40
N ASN A 162 13.52 -2.84 29.62
CA ASN A 162 13.80 -1.58 28.94
C ASN A 162 13.83 -1.73 27.42
N PHE A 163 13.51 -0.65 26.71
CA PHE A 163 13.77 -0.57 25.26
C PHE A 163 15.22 -0.18 25.01
N HIS A 164 15.84 -0.88 24.08
CA HIS A 164 17.16 -0.54 23.53
C HIS A 164 17.06 -0.52 21.99
N ASN A 165 17.99 0.20 21.36
CA ASN A 165 18.14 0.19 19.90
C ASN A 165 19.22 -0.82 19.49
N TYR A 166 18.82 -1.89 18.82
CA TYR A 166 19.74 -2.92 18.33
C TYR A 166 19.99 -2.70 16.85
N THR A 167 21.24 -2.39 16.48
CA THR A 167 21.61 -2.03 15.11
C THR A 167 22.61 -3.00 14.51
N VAL A 168 22.31 -3.45 13.29
CA VAL A 168 23.24 -4.13 12.38
C VAL A 168 23.64 -3.15 11.27
N ASP A 169 24.94 -2.89 11.09
CA ASP A 169 25.51 -2.26 9.89
C ASP A 169 26.21 -3.35 9.07
N TRP A 170 25.80 -3.55 7.82
CA TRP A 170 26.20 -4.69 6.99
C TRP A 170 26.68 -4.24 5.61
N THR A 171 27.88 -4.69 5.26
CA THR A 171 28.59 -4.35 4.02
C THR A 171 29.35 -5.57 3.51
N ALA A 172 29.79 -5.57 2.24
CA ALA A 172 30.60 -6.64 1.66
C ALA A 172 31.96 -6.86 2.39
N GLU A 173 32.38 -5.93 3.24
CA GLU A 173 33.65 -5.99 3.99
C GLU A 173 33.46 -6.48 5.44
N ARG A 174 32.32 -6.15 6.07
CA ARG A 174 32.06 -6.38 7.49
C ARG A 174 30.57 -6.39 7.85
N VAL A 175 30.25 -7.07 8.95
CA VAL A 175 29.03 -6.87 9.75
C VAL A 175 29.43 -6.22 11.08
N GLN A 176 28.65 -5.26 11.57
CA GLN A 176 28.84 -4.63 12.88
C GLN A 176 27.53 -4.58 13.66
N TRP A 177 27.59 -5.00 14.94
CA TRP A 177 26.45 -5.01 15.85
C TRP A 177 26.64 -3.93 16.92
N TRP A 178 25.61 -3.12 17.15
CA TRP A 178 25.59 -2.02 18.11
C TRP A 178 24.38 -2.15 19.06
N ILE A 179 24.59 -1.84 20.34
CA ILE A 179 23.51 -1.65 21.32
C ILE A 179 23.48 -0.18 21.69
N ASP A 180 22.34 0.47 21.47
CA ASP A 180 22.12 1.92 21.55
C ASP A 180 23.10 2.71 20.67
N ASP A 181 24.13 3.33 21.26
CA ASP A 181 25.20 4.08 20.57
C ASP A 181 26.55 3.34 20.55
N LYS A 182 26.61 2.13 21.12
CA LYS A 182 27.84 1.40 21.41
C LYS A 182 28.03 0.19 20.49
N LEU A 183 29.10 0.21 19.69
CA LEU A 183 29.61 -0.95 18.96
C LEU A 183 29.99 -2.07 19.93
N VAL A 184 29.44 -3.27 19.74
CA VAL A 184 29.75 -4.46 20.56
C VAL A 184 30.49 -5.54 19.78
N ARG A 185 30.14 -5.77 18.50
CA ARG A 185 30.78 -6.78 17.65
C ARG A 185 31.15 -6.21 16.29
N THR A 186 32.24 -6.71 15.72
CA THR A 186 32.55 -6.61 14.29
C THR A 186 32.99 -7.97 13.79
N LEU A 187 32.48 -8.39 12.64
CA LEU A 187 32.89 -9.57 11.89
C LEU A 187 33.43 -9.08 10.55
N ALA A 188 34.72 -9.29 10.25
CA ALA A 188 35.23 -9.01 8.91
C ALA A 188 34.93 -10.18 7.97
N TYR A 189 34.83 -9.90 6.67
CA TYR A 189 34.65 -10.90 5.61
C TYR A 189 35.63 -12.09 5.74
N ALA A 190 36.90 -11.80 6.07
CA ALA A 190 37.94 -12.82 6.23
C ALA A 190 37.71 -13.77 7.41
N ASP A 191 37.13 -13.28 8.52
CA ASP A 191 36.93 -14.06 9.74
C ASP A 191 35.86 -15.14 9.56
N ALA A 192 34.86 -14.88 8.71
CA ALA A 192 33.77 -15.78 8.36
C ALA A 192 34.22 -16.88 7.37
N VAL A 193 35.22 -17.66 7.76
CA VAL A 193 35.81 -18.77 6.98
C VAL A 193 36.36 -18.29 5.63
N ASN A 194 37.10 -17.17 5.62
CA ASN A 194 37.60 -16.49 4.42
C ASN A 194 36.48 -16.14 3.42
N GLY A 195 35.37 -15.58 3.92
CA GLY A 195 34.21 -15.18 3.14
C GLY A 195 33.14 -16.25 2.93
N LYS A 196 33.46 -17.54 3.08
CA LYS A 196 32.55 -18.65 2.72
C LYS A 196 31.30 -18.74 3.58
N ASN A 197 31.38 -18.31 4.83
CA ASN A 197 30.24 -18.20 5.74
C ASN A 197 29.88 -16.73 6.01
N PHE A 198 30.37 -15.77 5.22
CA PHE A 198 30.04 -14.37 5.41
C PHE A 198 28.64 -14.07 4.83
N PRO A 199 27.72 -13.45 5.59
CA PRO A 199 26.41 -13.07 5.06
C PRO A 199 26.57 -12.02 3.96
N GLN A 200 26.16 -12.34 2.73
CA GLN A 200 26.55 -11.56 1.55
C GLN A 200 25.51 -11.57 0.42
N THR A 201 24.31 -12.07 0.66
CA THR A 201 23.20 -12.12 -0.31
C THR A 201 21.99 -11.34 0.23
N PRO A 202 21.00 -10.95 -0.60
CA PRO A 202 19.89 -10.11 -0.15
C PRO A 202 19.14 -10.73 1.02
N MET A 203 18.81 -9.94 2.04
CA MET A 203 18.15 -10.43 3.26
C MET A 203 16.83 -9.73 3.55
N THR A 204 15.82 -10.52 3.95
CA THR A 204 14.60 -10.03 4.60
C THR A 204 14.87 -9.66 6.05
N VAL A 205 14.13 -8.70 6.60
CA VAL A 205 14.12 -8.37 8.03
C VAL A 205 12.97 -9.11 8.71
N ARG A 206 13.30 -10.00 9.64
CA ARG A 206 12.37 -10.83 10.42
C ARG A 206 12.41 -10.42 11.89
N LEU A 207 11.24 -10.42 12.52
CA LEU A 207 11.03 -10.06 13.92
C LEU A 207 10.06 -11.07 14.53
N GLY A 208 10.40 -11.65 15.68
CA GLY A 208 9.50 -12.62 16.30
C GLY A 208 9.91 -13.10 17.69
N ILE A 209 8.99 -13.81 18.32
CA ILE A 209 9.16 -14.44 19.63
C ILE A 209 8.88 -15.94 19.50
N TRP A 210 9.61 -16.78 20.22
CA TRP A 210 9.39 -18.23 20.27
C TRP A 210 9.83 -18.81 21.62
N SER A 211 9.67 -20.12 21.78
CA SER A 211 10.02 -20.85 22.99
C SER A 211 11.14 -21.85 22.69
N GLY A 212 12.40 -21.42 22.81
CA GLY A 212 13.59 -22.27 22.74
C GLY A 212 13.61 -23.37 23.81
N GLY A 213 12.97 -23.12 24.96
CA GLY A 213 12.81 -24.07 26.05
C GLY A 213 11.63 -25.06 25.91
N ASP A 214 11.03 -25.27 24.73
CA ASP A 214 9.90 -26.21 24.60
C ASP A 214 10.38 -27.69 24.49
N PRO A 215 10.16 -28.55 25.51
CA PRO A 215 10.58 -29.96 25.49
C PRO A 215 9.77 -30.86 24.55
N LYS A 216 8.66 -30.38 23.96
CA LYS A 216 7.93 -31.10 22.90
C LYS A 216 8.42 -30.75 21.50
N GLY A 217 9.05 -29.58 21.35
CA GLY A 217 9.48 -29.05 20.07
C GLY A 217 10.98 -29.20 19.81
N ASN A 218 11.81 -29.03 20.83
CA ASN A 218 13.21 -28.65 20.64
C ASN A 218 14.22 -29.72 21.07
N SER A 219 15.46 -29.54 20.63
CA SER A 219 16.57 -30.37 21.08
C SER A 219 17.02 -29.97 22.49
N GLN A 220 17.62 -30.91 23.22
CA GLN A 220 18.19 -30.64 24.54
C GLN A 220 19.17 -29.45 24.53
N GLY A 221 20.04 -29.36 23.51
CA GLY A 221 20.98 -28.25 23.39
C GLY A 221 20.30 -26.90 23.11
N THR A 222 19.18 -26.89 22.39
CA THR A 222 18.35 -25.68 22.17
C THR A 222 17.69 -25.21 23.47
N ILE A 223 17.22 -26.16 24.30
CA ILE A 223 16.59 -25.89 25.60
C ILE A 223 17.64 -25.38 26.60
N GLU A 224 18.84 -25.97 26.60
CA GLU A 224 19.98 -25.54 27.42
C GLU A 224 20.49 -24.14 27.03
N TRP A 225 20.62 -23.86 25.72
CA TRP A 225 20.93 -22.53 25.19
C TRP A 225 19.88 -21.48 25.59
N ALA A 226 18.59 -21.84 25.53
CA ALA A 226 17.49 -20.98 25.97
C ALA A 226 17.34 -20.85 27.51
N GLY A 227 18.32 -21.36 28.27
CA GLY A 227 18.39 -21.22 29.73
C GLY A 227 17.52 -22.20 30.52
N GLY A 228 16.89 -23.18 29.88
CA GLY A 228 16.07 -24.22 30.51
C GLY A 228 14.66 -24.36 29.90
N GLU A 229 13.87 -25.26 30.47
CA GLU A 229 12.49 -25.52 30.02
C GLU A 229 11.55 -24.34 30.26
N THR A 230 10.67 -24.07 29.28
CA THR A 230 9.68 -23.00 29.32
C THR A 230 8.52 -23.32 30.24
N ASP A 231 8.35 -22.54 31.30
CA ASP A 231 7.21 -22.65 32.21
C ASP A 231 5.96 -21.96 31.62
N PHE A 232 5.23 -22.68 30.76
CA PHE A 232 3.98 -22.22 30.18
C PHE A 232 2.84 -21.98 31.18
N THR A 233 3.03 -22.17 32.50
CA THR A 233 2.05 -21.69 33.50
C THR A 233 2.17 -20.18 33.77
N LYS A 234 3.27 -19.54 33.32
CA LYS A 234 3.56 -18.11 33.49
C LYS A 234 3.19 -17.23 32.28
N VAL A 235 2.50 -17.78 31.28
CA VAL A 235 1.99 -17.01 30.12
C VAL A 235 1.02 -15.90 30.56
N PRO A 236 0.93 -14.77 29.84
CA PRO A 236 1.60 -14.46 28.57
C PRO A 236 3.05 -14.02 28.71
N PHE A 237 3.86 -14.34 27.71
CA PHE A 237 5.18 -13.76 27.48
C PHE A 237 5.11 -12.86 26.23
N THR A 238 5.56 -11.60 26.33
CA THR A 238 5.40 -10.61 25.25
C THR A 238 6.69 -9.85 24.98
N MET A 239 7.11 -9.88 23.71
CA MET A 239 8.15 -9.01 23.13
C MET A 239 7.48 -7.79 22.51
N TYR A 240 8.13 -6.63 22.61
CA TYR A 240 7.60 -5.35 22.12
C TYR A 240 8.56 -4.70 21.13
N VAL A 241 8.09 -4.31 19.95
CA VAL A 241 8.90 -3.59 18.95
C VAL A 241 8.22 -2.26 18.59
N LYS A 242 8.90 -1.14 18.81
CA LYS A 242 8.39 0.21 18.50
C LYS A 242 8.60 0.59 17.04
N SER A 243 9.80 0.34 16.53
CA SER A 243 10.15 0.69 15.16
C SER A 243 11.34 -0.09 14.64
N ALA A 244 11.39 -0.28 13.33
CA ALA A 244 12.58 -0.69 12.60
C ALA A 244 12.94 0.40 11.59
N ALA A 245 14.08 1.07 11.77
CA ALA A 245 14.69 1.88 10.73
C ALA A 245 15.53 0.96 9.84
N VAL A 246 15.22 0.92 8.55
CA VAL A 246 15.89 0.07 7.56
C VAL A 246 16.42 0.96 6.44
N GLN A 247 17.70 0.76 6.13
CA GLN A 247 18.42 1.41 5.05
C GLN A 247 18.88 0.33 4.06
N ASP A 248 18.48 0.44 2.80
CA ASP A 248 19.03 -0.38 1.72
C ASP A 248 20.21 0.38 1.12
N TYR A 249 21.40 -0.24 1.05
CA TYR A 249 22.54 0.38 0.35
C TYR A 249 22.47 0.18 -1.17
N SER A 250 21.46 -0.56 -1.65
CA SER A 250 21.04 -0.62 -3.05
C SER A 250 19.89 0.36 -3.35
N THR A 251 19.78 0.78 -4.62
CA THR A 251 18.67 1.59 -5.15
C THR A 251 17.94 0.87 -6.30
N GLY A 252 17.82 -0.45 -6.21
CA GLY A 252 17.14 -1.28 -7.21
C GLY A 252 15.63 -1.40 -7.01
N SER A 253 14.97 -2.03 -8.00
CA SER A 253 13.60 -2.53 -7.84
C SER A 253 13.57 -3.97 -7.29
N GLU A 254 14.53 -4.79 -7.69
CA GLU A 254 14.62 -6.22 -7.37
C GLU A 254 16.08 -6.70 -7.39
N TYR A 255 16.34 -7.91 -6.86
CA TYR A 255 17.62 -8.60 -6.94
C TYR A 255 17.48 -9.91 -7.76
N GLU A 256 18.30 -10.06 -8.80
CA GLU A 256 18.37 -11.27 -9.64
C GLU A 256 19.60 -12.10 -9.26
N TRP A 257 19.39 -13.37 -8.93
CA TRP A 257 20.46 -14.35 -8.71
C TRP A 257 20.92 -14.89 -10.05
N THR A 258 22.08 -14.44 -10.54
CA THR A 258 22.56 -14.78 -11.89
C THR A 258 23.25 -16.15 -11.99
N ASP A 259 23.66 -16.72 -10.85
CA ASP A 259 24.19 -18.08 -10.74
C ASP A 259 23.80 -18.76 -9.41
N LYS A 260 24.53 -19.80 -9.00
CA LYS A 260 24.26 -20.64 -7.82
C LYS A 260 25.40 -20.68 -6.80
N THR A 261 26.30 -19.70 -6.83
CA THR A 261 27.44 -19.60 -5.90
C THR A 261 27.01 -19.16 -4.50
N GLY A 262 26.08 -18.20 -4.42
CA GLY A 262 25.83 -17.44 -3.20
C GLY A 262 26.92 -16.40 -2.90
N ASP A 263 27.85 -16.16 -3.83
CA ASP A 263 28.83 -15.07 -3.73
C ASP A 263 28.11 -13.76 -4.11
N TRP A 264 28.40 -12.66 -3.40
CA TRP A 264 27.66 -11.40 -3.58
C TRP A 264 27.76 -10.81 -4.99
N GLN A 265 28.80 -11.15 -5.74
CA GLN A 265 28.99 -10.74 -7.14
C GLN A 265 28.00 -11.42 -8.11
N SER A 266 27.33 -12.50 -7.70
CA SER A 266 26.27 -13.16 -8.48
C SER A 266 24.93 -12.41 -8.42
N ILE A 267 24.78 -11.45 -7.50
CA ILE A 267 23.55 -10.70 -7.24
C ILE A 267 23.50 -9.46 -8.14
N LYS A 268 22.61 -9.50 -9.14
CA LYS A 268 22.38 -8.39 -10.06
C LYS A 268 21.21 -7.53 -9.57
N VAL A 269 21.53 -6.33 -9.10
CA VAL A 269 20.54 -5.30 -8.76
C VAL A 269 19.82 -4.85 -10.04
N ILE A 270 18.50 -5.04 -10.09
CA ILE A 270 17.66 -4.64 -11.22
C ILE A 270 17.36 -3.14 -11.12
N SER A 271 17.62 -2.41 -12.20
CA SER A 271 17.38 -0.96 -12.28
C SER A 271 15.89 -0.64 -12.42
N GLY A 272 15.32 0.04 -11.43
CA GLY A 272 13.94 0.50 -11.42
C GLY A 272 13.59 1.12 -10.06
N ASN A 273 12.35 1.55 -9.89
CA ASN A 273 11.83 1.91 -8.56
C ASN A 273 11.41 0.63 -7.83
N SER A 274 11.69 0.52 -6.53
CA SER A 274 11.03 -0.51 -5.70
C SER A 274 9.54 -0.20 -5.53
N THR A 275 8.70 -1.22 -5.73
CA THR A 275 7.26 -1.19 -5.41
C THR A 275 6.99 -0.78 -3.96
N VAL A 276 7.91 -1.14 -3.04
CA VAL A 276 7.82 -0.75 -1.62
C VAL A 276 8.21 0.72 -1.44
N ALA A 277 9.28 1.20 -2.08
CA ALA A 277 9.66 2.62 -2.06
C ALA A 277 8.56 3.53 -2.66
N GLU A 278 7.90 3.11 -3.74
CA GLU A 278 6.74 3.83 -4.30
C GLU A 278 5.55 3.84 -3.33
N THR A 279 5.30 2.72 -2.63
CA THR A 279 4.23 2.63 -1.62
C THR A 279 4.50 3.51 -0.40
N ILE A 280 5.75 3.56 0.07
CA ILE A 280 6.22 4.50 1.12
C ILE A 280 6.01 5.94 0.65
N THR A 281 6.54 6.31 -0.51
CA THR A 281 6.46 7.68 -1.05
C THR A 281 5.01 8.14 -1.21
N LYS A 282 4.11 7.25 -1.67
CA LYS A 282 2.68 7.51 -1.82
C LYS A 282 1.94 7.67 -0.48
N ASN A 283 2.36 6.95 0.56
CA ASN A 283 1.79 7.07 1.90
C ASN A 283 2.30 8.34 2.62
N GLU A 284 3.54 8.75 2.38
CA GLU A 284 4.12 10.03 2.87
C GLU A 284 3.57 11.25 2.10
N THR A 285 3.24 11.10 0.82
CA THR A 285 2.65 12.15 -0.04
C THR A 285 1.28 11.76 -0.59
N PRO A 286 0.24 11.63 0.27
CA PRO A 286 -1.07 11.18 -0.15
C PRO A 286 -1.67 12.10 -1.23
N THR A 287 -1.97 11.52 -2.39
CA THR A 287 -2.46 12.27 -3.55
C THR A 287 -3.89 12.76 -3.30
N LEU A 288 -4.03 13.96 -2.73
CA LEU A 288 -5.29 14.65 -2.44
C LEU A 288 -6.37 14.38 -3.50
N SER A 289 -7.57 13.99 -3.07
CA SER A 289 -8.71 13.77 -3.96
C SER A 289 -9.12 15.04 -4.70
N LEU A 290 -10.00 14.94 -5.69
CA LEU A 290 -10.55 16.14 -6.35
C LEU A 290 -11.31 17.05 -5.37
N GLY A 291 -11.92 16.49 -4.32
CA GLY A 291 -12.55 17.26 -3.24
C GLY A 291 -11.53 18.03 -2.40
N GLU A 292 -10.49 17.36 -1.90
CA GLU A 292 -9.46 18.01 -1.06
C GLU A 292 -8.58 18.98 -1.86
N LYS A 293 -8.30 18.66 -3.14
CA LYS A 293 -7.65 19.59 -4.08
C LYS A 293 -8.50 20.83 -4.30
N TRP A 294 -9.80 20.67 -4.50
CA TRP A 294 -10.73 21.80 -4.56
C TRP A 294 -10.71 22.58 -3.25
N ASP A 295 -10.78 21.90 -2.09
CA ASP A 295 -10.93 22.58 -0.82
C ASP A 295 -9.69 23.37 -0.39
N ASN A 296 -8.50 22.89 -0.74
CA ASN A 296 -7.24 23.60 -0.58
C ASN A 296 -7.02 24.75 -1.58
N LEU A 297 -7.90 24.97 -2.57
CA LEU A 297 -7.78 26.15 -3.45
C LEU A 297 -8.04 27.46 -2.68
N PRO A 298 -7.26 28.52 -2.93
CA PRO A 298 -7.53 29.86 -2.42
C PRO A 298 -8.96 30.33 -2.75
N LYS A 299 -9.57 31.10 -1.85
CA LYS A 299 -10.93 31.64 -2.01
C LYS A 299 -11.09 32.44 -3.32
N THR A 300 -10.03 33.14 -3.75
CA THR A 300 -9.95 33.85 -5.04
C THR A 300 -10.00 32.89 -6.23
N THR A 301 -9.29 31.76 -6.19
CA THR A 301 -9.30 30.75 -7.25
C THR A 301 -10.65 30.04 -7.34
N LYS A 302 -11.27 29.68 -6.19
CA LYS A 302 -12.63 29.14 -6.15
C LYS A 302 -13.64 30.12 -6.79
N LEU A 303 -13.55 31.41 -6.41
CA LEU A 303 -14.39 32.47 -6.98
C LEU A 303 -14.20 32.62 -8.51
N ALA A 304 -12.95 32.60 -8.99
CA ALA A 304 -12.66 32.69 -10.42
C ALA A 304 -13.29 31.53 -11.22
N VAL A 305 -13.23 30.30 -10.68
CA VAL A 305 -13.89 29.13 -11.30
C VAL A 305 -15.41 29.26 -11.29
N TYR A 306 -16.02 29.70 -10.18
CA TYR A 306 -17.47 29.95 -10.13
C TYR A 306 -17.91 31.04 -11.13
N CYS A 307 -17.17 32.14 -11.24
CA CYS A 307 -17.45 33.20 -12.20
C CYS A 307 -17.30 32.72 -13.66
N GLY A 308 -16.26 31.94 -13.97
CA GLY A 308 -16.05 31.37 -15.30
C GLY A 308 -17.16 30.38 -15.69
N GLY A 309 -17.51 29.44 -14.80
CA GLY A 309 -18.61 28.50 -15.02
C GLY A 309 -19.97 29.19 -15.16
N GLY A 310 -20.24 30.20 -14.32
CA GLY A 310 -21.46 31.01 -14.41
C GLY A 310 -21.56 31.79 -15.71
N ALA A 311 -20.46 32.40 -16.18
CA ALA A 311 -20.42 33.10 -17.46
C ALA A 311 -20.64 32.14 -18.66
N ALA A 312 -20.02 30.95 -18.64
CA ALA A 312 -20.24 29.94 -19.67
C ALA A 312 -21.69 29.45 -19.70
N ALA A 313 -22.28 29.15 -18.55
CA ALA A 313 -23.70 28.76 -18.44
C ALA A 313 -24.64 29.88 -18.93
N ALA A 314 -24.38 31.14 -18.54
CA ALA A 314 -25.17 32.29 -18.99
C ALA A 314 -25.06 32.50 -20.52
N ALA A 315 -23.88 32.30 -21.11
CA ALA A 315 -23.68 32.36 -22.55
C ALA A 315 -24.46 31.26 -23.30
N LEU A 316 -24.44 30.02 -22.80
CA LEU A 316 -25.20 28.89 -23.36
C LEU A 316 -26.72 29.13 -23.28
N VAL A 317 -27.23 29.59 -22.13
CA VAL A 317 -28.66 29.94 -21.96
C VAL A 317 -29.04 31.11 -22.87
N SER A 318 -28.19 32.13 -23.00
CA SER A 318 -28.43 33.27 -23.89
C SER A 318 -28.48 32.86 -25.38
N ALA A 319 -27.57 31.97 -25.80
CA ALA A 319 -27.55 31.42 -27.15
C ALA A 319 -28.80 30.58 -27.44
N PHE A 320 -29.23 29.74 -26.49
CA PHE A 320 -30.45 28.93 -26.59
C PHE A 320 -31.72 29.80 -26.65
N LEU A 321 -31.82 30.83 -25.80
CA LEU A 321 -32.93 31.80 -25.86
C LEU A 321 -32.93 32.57 -27.19
N PHE A 322 -31.76 32.96 -27.71
CA PHE A 322 -31.65 33.65 -29.00
C PHE A 322 -32.10 32.77 -30.17
N THR A 323 -31.67 31.50 -30.24
CA THR A 323 -32.10 30.58 -31.30
C THR A 323 -33.59 30.27 -31.21
N PHE A 324 -34.12 30.03 -30.01
CA PHE A 324 -35.56 29.81 -29.78
C PHE A 324 -36.41 31.02 -30.18
N LEU A 325 -36.02 32.24 -29.78
CA LEU A 325 -36.71 33.48 -30.17
C LEU A 325 -36.61 33.76 -31.67
N ARG A 326 -35.49 33.41 -32.32
CA ARG A 326 -35.31 33.53 -33.77
C ARG A 326 -36.20 32.53 -34.53
N GLN A 327 -36.24 31.26 -34.13
CA GLN A 327 -37.15 30.26 -34.70
C GLN A 327 -38.62 30.69 -34.52
N ARG A 328 -39.00 31.17 -33.33
CA ARG A 328 -40.35 31.69 -33.04
C ARG A 328 -40.72 32.94 -33.87
N ARG A 329 -39.75 33.73 -34.32
CA ARG A 329 -39.96 34.84 -35.27
C ARG A 329 -40.13 34.33 -36.70
N ASN A 330 -39.24 33.46 -37.18
CA ASN A 330 -39.33 32.86 -38.51
C ASN A 330 -40.68 32.14 -38.73
N GLY A 331 -41.08 31.26 -37.80
CA GLY A 331 -42.35 30.54 -37.87
C GLY A 331 -43.62 31.41 -37.74
N ARG A 332 -43.49 32.71 -37.40
CA ARG A 332 -44.58 33.69 -37.55
C ARG A 332 -44.63 34.25 -38.97
N LEU A 333 -43.49 34.67 -39.51
CA LEU A 333 -43.39 35.19 -40.87
C LEU A 333 -43.77 34.13 -41.92
N GLU A 334 -43.35 32.88 -41.72
CA GLU A 334 -43.73 31.74 -42.56
C GLU A 334 -45.24 31.48 -42.53
N ARG A 335 -45.89 31.69 -41.37
CA ARG A 335 -47.34 31.56 -41.23
C ARG A 335 -48.09 32.74 -41.85
N GLU A 336 -47.66 33.97 -41.59
CA GLU A 336 -48.23 35.19 -42.18
C GLU A 336 -48.14 35.15 -43.73
N ALA A 337 -47.04 34.62 -44.28
CA ALA A 337 -46.90 34.39 -45.71
C ALA A 337 -47.79 33.24 -46.24
N TYR A 338 -47.98 32.17 -45.47
CA TYR A 338 -48.90 31.09 -45.82
C TYR A 338 -50.37 31.54 -45.83
N ASP A 339 -50.78 32.30 -44.81
CA ASP A 339 -52.13 32.84 -44.69
C ASP A 339 -52.43 33.79 -45.88
N GLN A 340 -51.48 34.64 -46.29
CA GLN A 340 -51.57 35.46 -47.52
C GLN A 340 -51.68 34.64 -48.82
N LEU A 341 -51.00 33.48 -48.91
CA LEU A 341 -51.11 32.59 -50.06
C LEU A 341 -52.50 31.93 -50.14
N ILE A 342 -53.07 31.55 -48.98
CA ILE A 342 -54.44 31.01 -48.89
C ILE A 342 -55.47 32.07 -49.28
N GLU A 343 -55.38 33.29 -48.76
CA GLU A 343 -56.27 34.40 -49.16
C GLU A 343 -56.18 34.67 -50.66
N LYS A 344 -54.97 34.69 -51.24
CA LYS A 344 -54.79 34.86 -52.68
C LYS A 344 -55.40 33.71 -53.49
N GLN A 345 -55.21 32.46 -53.08
CA GLN A 345 -55.84 31.31 -53.73
C GLN A 345 -57.37 31.39 -53.68
N GLN A 346 -57.95 31.83 -52.57
CA GLN A 346 -59.40 32.05 -52.45
C GLN A 346 -59.88 33.18 -53.37
N GLN A 347 -59.15 34.31 -53.45
CA GLN A 347 -59.49 35.41 -54.36
C GLN A 347 -59.38 35.00 -55.84
N ASP A 348 -58.35 34.26 -56.23
CA ASP A 348 -58.17 33.84 -57.61
C ASP A 348 -59.16 32.71 -58.00
N ALA A 349 -59.54 31.83 -57.06
CA ALA A 349 -60.64 30.88 -57.25
C ALA A 349 -62.00 31.59 -57.39
N TYR A 350 -62.28 32.61 -56.56
CA TYR A 350 -63.51 33.41 -56.66
C TYR A 350 -63.59 34.17 -57.99
N LYS A 351 -62.48 34.75 -58.47
CA LYS A 351 -62.40 35.34 -59.83
C LYS A 351 -62.67 34.30 -60.91
N GLY A 352 -62.07 33.11 -60.81
CA GLY A 352 -62.30 32.02 -61.76
C GLY A 352 -63.77 31.57 -61.81
N GLN A 353 -64.44 31.49 -60.65
CA GLN A 353 -65.86 31.18 -60.57
C GLN A 353 -66.74 32.28 -61.18
N MET A 354 -66.40 33.56 -60.94
CA MET A 354 -67.06 34.71 -61.58
C MET A 354 -66.83 34.76 -63.10
N GLU A 355 -65.65 34.35 -63.58
CA GLU A 355 -65.33 34.28 -65.00
C GLU A 355 -66.07 33.12 -65.70
N LEU A 356 -66.19 31.97 -65.05
CA LEU A 356 -67.01 30.84 -65.51
C LEU A 356 -68.49 31.21 -65.58
N HIS A 357 -69.01 31.90 -64.56
CA HIS A 357 -70.36 32.46 -64.55
C HIS A 357 -70.58 33.44 -65.71
N ASN A 358 -69.67 34.40 -65.93
CA ASN A 358 -69.76 35.35 -67.05
C ASN A 358 -69.58 34.70 -68.43
N LYS A 359 -68.97 33.51 -68.53
CA LYS A 359 -68.91 32.70 -69.76
C LYS A 359 -70.11 31.76 -69.94
N GLY A 360 -71.03 31.71 -68.98
CA GLY A 360 -72.22 30.86 -69.04
C GLY A 360 -71.95 29.36 -68.82
N ILE A 361 -70.78 28.98 -68.31
CA ILE A 361 -70.37 27.58 -68.11
C ILE A 361 -70.30 27.30 -66.60
N GLY A 362 -71.48 27.08 -66.01
CA GLY A 362 -71.64 26.93 -64.56
C GLY A 362 -73.07 26.60 -64.14
N GLY A 363 -73.70 25.63 -64.81
CA GLY A 363 -75.08 25.22 -64.53
C GLY A 363 -75.20 24.55 -63.16
N PHE A 364 -75.90 25.22 -62.23
CA PHE A 364 -76.40 24.63 -60.99
C PHE A 364 -77.82 24.09 -61.25
N ASP A 365 -77.93 22.83 -61.69
CA ASP A 365 -79.23 22.18 -61.85
C ASP A 365 -79.79 21.75 -60.49
N ASN A 366 -80.96 22.30 -60.15
CA ASN A 366 -81.68 21.98 -58.92
C ASN A 366 -82.56 20.74 -59.13
N ASP A 367 -82.05 19.54 -58.86
CA ASP A 367 -82.93 18.40 -58.53
C ASP A 367 -82.24 17.31 -57.70
N SER A 368 -82.41 17.38 -56.37
CA SER A 368 -82.22 16.25 -55.42
C SER A 368 -82.68 16.59 -53.98
N TYR A 369 -83.63 17.53 -53.81
CA TYR A 369 -84.24 17.82 -52.50
C TYR A 369 -85.34 16.81 -52.14
N ALA A 370 -84.95 15.55 -51.96
CA ALA A 370 -85.79 14.51 -51.37
C ALA A 370 -85.36 14.27 -49.90
N THR A 371 -86.32 14.39 -48.97
CA THR A 371 -86.17 14.06 -47.53
C THR A 371 -84.95 14.66 -46.82
N ARG A 372 -85.10 15.91 -46.36
CA ARG A 372 -84.33 16.44 -45.23
C ARG A 372 -85.11 16.22 -43.93
N GLY A 373 -84.53 15.46 -43.00
CA GLY A 373 -84.95 15.32 -41.61
C GLY A 373 -83.72 15.49 -40.72
N ASP A 374 -83.86 16.17 -39.58
CA ASP A 374 -82.73 16.74 -38.84
C ASP A 374 -82.29 15.89 -37.63
N ASP A 375 -81.57 14.80 -37.90
CA ASP A 375 -80.95 13.90 -36.91
C ASP A 375 -79.44 13.77 -37.23
N ALA A 376 -78.51 14.56 -36.67
CA ALA A 376 -78.07 14.68 -35.28
C ALA A 376 -77.17 13.53 -34.76
N LEU A 377 -75.87 13.84 -34.68
CA LEU A 377 -74.82 13.24 -33.82
C LEU A 377 -74.26 11.83 -34.17
N GLY A 378 -72.92 11.75 -34.12
CA GLY A 378 -72.12 10.53 -34.36
C GLY A 378 -71.45 10.52 -35.75
N GLY A 379 -70.22 10.03 -35.94
CA GLY A 379 -69.25 9.49 -34.98
C GLY A 379 -68.65 8.17 -35.49
N TRP A 380 -67.31 8.03 -35.39
CA TRP A 380 -66.51 6.90 -35.92
C TRP A 380 -66.50 6.79 -37.47
N GLY A 381 -65.42 6.38 -38.13
CA GLY A 381 -64.05 6.14 -37.67
C GLY A 381 -63.24 5.30 -38.68
N SER A 382 -61.89 5.39 -38.63
CA SER A 382 -60.91 4.55 -39.38
C SER A 382 -60.93 4.66 -40.93
N ASN A 383 -59.91 4.23 -41.71
CA ASN A 383 -58.43 4.16 -41.60
C ASN A 383 -57.90 3.68 -42.99
N GLN A 384 -56.57 3.71 -43.23
CA GLN A 384 -55.86 3.20 -44.43
C GLN A 384 -56.10 4.05 -45.72
N GLY A 385 -55.22 4.09 -46.73
CA GLY A 385 -54.00 3.31 -47.04
C GLY A 385 -54.10 2.74 -48.48
N THR A 386 -53.05 2.43 -49.25
CA THR A 386 -51.59 2.31 -48.99
C THR A 386 -50.76 2.33 -50.30
N GLY A 387 -49.47 2.65 -50.23
CA GLY A 387 -48.43 2.25 -51.23
C GLY A 387 -47.13 3.07 -51.09
N TYR A 388 -45.96 2.56 -50.66
CA TYR A 388 -45.04 1.57 -51.28
C TYR A 388 -44.08 2.22 -52.31
N VAL A 389 -42.73 2.10 -52.24
CA VAL A 389 -41.78 1.38 -51.33
C VAL A 389 -40.47 2.19 -51.17
N GLY A 390 -39.58 1.80 -50.24
CA GLY A 390 -38.14 2.20 -50.20
C GLY A 390 -37.26 1.33 -51.13
N PRO A 391 -36.02 0.89 -50.75
CA PRO A 391 -35.38 0.83 -49.43
C PRO A 391 -34.00 1.58 -49.42
N SER A 392 -32.89 1.29 -48.70
CA SER A 392 -32.50 0.27 -47.69
C SER A 392 -31.28 0.69 -46.84
N GLY A 393 -31.33 0.45 -45.51
CA GLY A 393 -30.17 0.13 -44.65
C GLY A 393 -29.29 1.28 -44.11
N SER A 394 -28.56 1.11 -42.99
CA SER A 394 -28.68 0.09 -41.92
C SER A 394 -27.78 0.42 -40.71
N ALA A 395 -28.33 0.40 -39.49
CA ALA A 395 -27.59 0.29 -38.22
C ALA A 395 -28.53 -0.23 -37.10
N SER A 396 -28.01 -0.98 -36.14
CA SER A 396 -28.79 -1.71 -35.13
C SER A 396 -28.59 -1.18 -33.70
N ALA A 397 -29.49 -1.54 -32.79
CA ALA A 397 -29.57 -1.03 -31.42
C ALA A 397 -28.69 -1.79 -30.40
N MET A 398 -28.49 -1.18 -29.23
CA MET A 398 -28.37 -1.87 -27.94
C MET A 398 -29.21 -1.14 -26.88
N ALA A 399 -29.45 -1.81 -25.74
CA ALA A 399 -30.45 -1.43 -24.74
C ALA A 399 -29.91 -1.56 -23.29
N SER A 400 -30.80 -1.49 -22.31
CA SER A 400 -30.56 -1.35 -20.86
C SER A 400 -30.03 0.03 -20.43
N GLY A 401 -30.27 0.51 -19.20
CA GLY A 401 -31.12 -0.04 -18.15
C GLY A 401 -30.54 0.26 -16.76
N SER A 402 -31.28 1.00 -15.92
CA SER A 402 -30.85 1.30 -14.54
C SER A 402 -32.05 1.50 -13.63
N PRO A 403 -32.08 0.91 -12.42
CA PRO A 403 -33.24 0.94 -11.53
C PRO A 403 -33.28 2.19 -10.66
N MET A 404 -34.50 2.56 -10.23
CA MET A 404 -34.68 3.48 -9.10
C MET A 404 -34.51 2.71 -7.78
N VAL A 405 -33.81 3.29 -6.80
CA VAL A 405 -33.91 2.87 -5.40
C VAL A 405 -34.29 4.06 -4.53
N GLN A 406 -35.33 3.82 -3.75
CA GLN A 406 -36.09 4.75 -2.92
C GLN A 406 -35.27 5.27 -1.73
N ALA A 407 -35.13 6.60 -1.61
CA ALA A 407 -34.55 7.24 -0.43
C ALA A 407 -35.64 7.56 0.61
N GLY A 408 -35.48 7.06 1.84
CA GLY A 408 -36.43 7.28 2.94
C GLY A 408 -36.31 8.67 3.58
N GLN A 409 -37.42 9.22 4.04
CA GLN A 409 -37.43 10.44 4.85
C GLN A 409 -37.04 10.12 6.31
N HIS A 410 -36.01 10.78 6.84
CA HIS A 410 -35.80 10.88 8.28
C HIS A 410 -35.43 12.31 8.67
N VAL A 411 -36.07 12.80 9.74
CA VAL A 411 -35.90 14.15 10.27
C VAL A 411 -34.84 14.13 11.38
N PRO A 412 -33.77 14.95 11.32
CA PRO A 412 -32.85 15.11 12.43
C PRO A 412 -33.44 16.06 13.49
N MET A 413 -33.58 15.58 14.72
CA MET A 413 -33.77 16.45 15.89
C MET A 413 -32.40 16.86 16.44
N SER A 414 -32.20 18.16 16.68
CA SER A 414 -31.15 18.63 17.60
C SER A 414 -31.61 18.44 19.05
N PRO A 415 -30.68 18.28 20.01
CA PRO A 415 -30.36 19.48 20.80
C PRO A 415 -28.89 19.64 21.21
N THR A 416 -28.46 20.91 21.20
CA THR A 416 -27.58 21.56 22.20
C THR A 416 -26.24 20.91 22.57
N MET A 417 -25.14 21.42 21.99
CA MET A 417 -23.87 21.52 22.73
C MET A 417 -23.87 22.77 23.63
N VAL A 418 -23.33 22.63 24.83
CA VAL A 418 -23.09 23.75 25.76
C VAL A 418 -21.71 24.35 25.47
N MET A 419 -21.65 25.62 25.08
CA MET A 419 -20.36 26.34 25.06
C MET A 419 -19.87 26.60 26.49
N ARG A 420 -18.58 26.40 26.73
CA ARG A 420 -17.89 26.98 27.88
C ARG A 420 -16.58 27.60 27.41
N ASN A 421 -16.48 28.92 27.50
CA ASN A 421 -15.28 29.66 27.13
C ASN A 421 -14.13 29.34 28.09
N GLY A 422 -12.91 29.38 27.57
CA GLY A 422 -11.65 29.19 28.31
C GLY A 422 -10.49 29.73 27.49
N GLU A 423 -10.29 31.05 27.54
CA GLU A 423 -9.16 31.70 26.88
C GLU A 423 -7.85 31.43 27.65
N MET A 424 -6.77 31.09 26.93
CA MET A 424 -5.41 31.32 27.41
C MET A 424 -4.46 31.52 26.22
N SER A 425 -3.68 32.59 26.26
CA SER A 425 -2.68 32.92 25.22
C SER A 425 -1.41 32.09 25.39
N PRO A 426 -0.65 31.85 24.30
CA PRO A 426 0.59 31.09 24.36
C PRO A 426 1.71 31.88 25.04
N HIS A 427 2.43 31.23 25.96
CA HIS A 427 3.75 31.68 26.40
C HIS A 427 4.83 31.01 25.54
N SER A 428 5.65 31.81 24.88
CA SER A 428 6.81 31.35 24.13
C SER A 428 7.88 30.77 25.05
N ALA A 429 8.40 29.59 24.70
CA ALA A 429 9.60 29.02 25.30
C ALA A 429 10.68 28.89 24.23
N GLU A 430 11.68 29.76 24.26
CA GLU A 430 12.83 29.69 23.37
C GLU A 430 13.79 28.58 23.84
N PHE A 431 14.08 27.61 22.97
CA PHE A 431 15.16 26.65 23.16
C PHE A 431 16.33 27.00 22.22
N PRO A 432 17.58 27.11 22.72
CA PRO A 432 18.72 27.50 21.91
C PRO A 432 19.14 26.40 20.94
N GLN A 433 19.53 26.81 19.73
CA GLN A 433 20.06 25.91 18.69
C GLN A 433 21.47 25.40 19.05
N PRO A 434 21.82 24.12 18.76
CA PRO A 434 23.19 23.65 18.82
C PRO A 434 24.08 24.37 17.79
N GLN A 435 25.28 24.78 18.18
CA GLN A 435 26.26 25.36 17.26
C GLN A 435 26.88 24.28 16.37
N GLN A 436 27.01 24.54 15.07
CA GLN A 436 27.77 23.67 14.17
C GLN A 436 29.29 23.88 14.34
N PRO A 437 30.11 22.82 14.26
CA PRO A 437 31.57 22.95 14.29
C PRO A 437 32.11 23.57 13.00
N MET A 438 32.97 24.57 13.14
CA MET A 438 33.63 25.25 12.03
C MET A 438 34.69 24.36 11.38
N PHE A 439 34.57 24.10 10.08
CA PHE A 439 35.65 23.51 9.29
C PHE A 439 36.82 24.50 9.15
N GLY A 440 38.00 24.11 9.62
CA GLY A 440 39.25 24.86 9.43
C GLY A 440 40.42 23.89 9.28
N GLY A 441 40.90 23.70 8.06
CA GLY A 441 42.06 22.84 7.79
C GLY A 441 43.25 23.62 7.26
N THR A 442 44.47 23.20 7.62
CA THR A 442 45.57 23.05 6.64
C THR A 442 46.79 22.31 7.21
N ALA A 443 47.28 21.37 6.40
CA ALA A 443 48.65 20.85 6.26
C ALA A 443 49.71 21.07 7.37
N ASN A 444 50.13 19.96 8.00
CA ASN A 444 51.48 19.37 7.96
C ASN A 444 51.54 18.23 9.02
N GLY A 445 52.27 17.12 8.88
CA GLY A 445 53.29 16.77 7.88
C GLY A 445 54.47 16.09 8.59
N GLY A 446 54.41 14.77 8.80
CA GLY A 446 55.41 14.04 9.58
C GLY A 446 55.38 12.52 9.33
N SER A 447 56.56 11.93 9.15
CA SER A 447 56.79 10.48 8.98
C SER A 447 57.33 9.86 10.29
N TYR A 448 57.70 8.57 10.25
CA TYR A 448 58.37 7.78 11.30
C TYR A 448 57.47 7.31 12.47
N MET A 449 57.63 6.12 13.06
CA MET A 449 58.34 4.89 12.63
C MET A 449 57.81 3.70 13.46
N LYS A 450 58.13 2.46 13.07
CA LYS A 450 57.88 1.24 13.88
C LYS A 450 58.57 1.30 15.25
N MET A 451 57.89 0.81 16.28
CA MET A 451 58.35 -0.34 17.08
C MET A 451 57.17 -1.30 17.27
#